data_AF-A0AAW4BGX1-F1
#
_entry.id   AF-A0AAW4BGX1-F1
#
_cell.length_a   1.000
_cell.length_b   1.000
_cell.length_c   1.000
_cell.angle_alpha   90.00
_cell.angle_beta   90.00
_cell.angle_gamma   90.00
#
_symmetry.space_group_name_H-M   'P 1'
#
loop_
_entity.id
_entity.type
_entity.pdbx_description
1 polymer ?
#
loop_
_entity_poly.entity_id
_entity_poly.type
_entity_poly.pdbx_seq_one_letter_code
_entity_poly.pdbx_strand_id
1 'polypeptide(L)' 'WSGYHSLIQSIQPPIGFLLGSRRYRALCDAFLKGQTLDIYAEQLMQDNGMAVFSARIEHQHQLLAEC' A
#
# COMPACT_ATOMS: atom_id res chain seq x y z
N TRP A 1 -1.51 5.51 -5.41
CA TRP A 1 -2.55 6.56 -5.42
C TRP A 1 -2.53 7.38 -6.71
N SER A 2 -1.56 8.28 -6.92
CA SER A 2 -1.44 9.03 -8.18
C SER A 2 -1.48 8.14 -9.42
N GLY A 3 -0.71 7.04 -9.41
CA GLY A 3 -0.76 6.07 -10.50
C GLY A 3 -2.08 5.31 -10.64
N TYR A 4 -2.81 5.05 -9.55
CA TYR A 4 -4.12 4.41 -9.60
C TYR A 4 -5.17 5.34 -10.22
N HIS A 5 -5.19 6.62 -9.83
CA HIS A 5 -6.07 7.62 -10.44
C HIS A 5 -5.73 7.87 -11.91
N SER A 6 -4.45 8.01 -12.24
CA SER A 6 -4.03 8.16 -13.64
C SER A 6 -4.44 6.95 -14.48
N LEU A 7 -4.33 5.73 -13.94
CA LEU A 7 -4.78 4.52 -14.61
C LEU A 7 -6.30 4.52 -14.87
N ILE A 8 -7.12 4.88 -13.87
CA ILE A 8 -8.58 5.04 -14.06
C ILE A 8 -8.88 6.08 -15.14
N GLN A 9 -8.11 7.16 -15.17
CA GLN A 9 -8.26 8.25 -16.13
C GLN A 9 -7.60 7.97 -17.49
N SER A 10 -6.98 6.80 -17.69
CA SER A 10 -6.20 6.46 -18.90
C SER A 10 -5.09 7.46 -19.25
N ILE A 11 -4.52 8.11 -18.23
CA ILE A 11 -3.40 9.05 -18.36
C ILE A 11 -2.12 8.35 -17.89
N GLN A 12 -0.99 8.73 -18.48
CA GLN A 12 0.32 8.24 -18.03
C GLN A 12 0.52 8.57 -16.55
N PRO A 13 0.76 7.55 -15.68
CA PRO A 13 1.05 7.78 -14.28
C PRO A 13 2.27 8.69 -14.10
N PRO A 14 2.20 9.71 -13.23
CA PRO A 14 3.39 10.45 -12.84
C PRO A 14 4.31 9.55 -12.01
N ILE A 15 5.61 9.88 -11.99
CA ILE A 15 6.56 9.24 -11.09
C ILE A 15 6.14 9.51 -9.64
N GLY A 16 6.06 8.45 -8.83
CA GLY A 16 5.79 8.54 -7.40
C GLY A 16 6.97 8.00 -6.60
N PHE A 17 7.23 8.61 -5.45
CA PHE A 17 8.27 8.17 -4.52
C PHE A 17 7.65 7.69 -3.21
N LEU A 18 8.13 6.56 -2.69
CA LEU A 18 7.87 6.18 -1.31
C LEU A 18 8.79 7.00 -0.41
N LEU A 19 8.22 7.94 0.34
CA LEU A 19 8.98 8.81 1.24
C LEU A 19 9.35 8.12 2.57
N GLY A 20 8.62 7.08 2.94
CA GLY A 20 8.89 6.26 4.11
C GLY A 20 7.64 5.56 4.64
N SER A 21 7.84 4.74 5.66
CA SER A 21 6.78 4.13 6.46
C SER A 21 7.12 4.33 7.95
N ARG A 22 6.10 4.27 8.81
CA ARG A 22 6.26 4.35 10.26
C ARG A 22 5.67 3.09 10.87
N ARG A 23 6.28 2.60 11.94
CA ARG A 23 5.76 1.47 12.75
C ARG A 23 5.41 0.24 11.91
N TYR A 24 6.11 0.02 10.79
CA TYR A 24 5.92 -1.18 10.00
C TYR A 24 6.19 -2.41 10.86
N ARG A 25 5.22 -3.32 10.89
CA ARG A 25 5.29 -4.57 11.65
C ARG A 25 4.94 -5.71 10.71
N ALA A 26 5.81 -6.71 10.65
CA ALA A 26 5.53 -8.00 10.01
C ALA A 26 5.29 -9.07 11.08
N LEU A 27 4.34 -9.96 10.81
CA LEU A 27 3.99 -11.11 11.65
C LEU A 27 4.48 -12.44 11.03
N CYS A 28 5.24 -12.37 9.94
CA CYS A 28 5.87 -13.49 9.25
C CYS A 28 7.22 -13.06 8.67
N ASP A 29 8.13 -14.02 8.50
CA ASP A 29 9.48 -13.77 7.99
C ASP A 29 9.50 -13.54 6.46
N ALA A 30 8.58 -14.17 5.73
CA ALA A 30 8.48 -14.08 4.28
C ALA A 30 7.08 -14.45 3.77
N PHE A 31 6.75 -13.96 2.57
CA PHE A 31 5.59 -14.41 1.81
C PHE A 31 5.97 -15.58 0.91
N LEU A 32 5.10 -16.59 0.80
CA LEU A 32 5.37 -17.78 0.00
C LEU A 32 5.04 -17.54 -1.48
N LYS A 33 5.77 -18.23 -2.36
CA LYS A 33 5.47 -18.21 -3.79
C LYS A 33 4.06 -18.75 -4.05
N GLY A 34 3.29 -18.03 -4.87
CA GLY A 34 1.93 -18.40 -5.23
C GLY A 34 0.88 -18.03 -4.17
N GLN A 35 1.29 -17.40 -3.07
CA GLN A 35 0.38 -16.85 -2.08
C GLN A 35 -0.29 -15.60 -2.63
N THR A 36 -1.63 -15.60 -2.68
CA THR A 36 -2.40 -14.41 -3.04
C THR A 36 -2.64 -13.58 -1.79
N LEU A 37 -2.12 -12.35 -1.77
CA LEU A 37 -2.24 -11.45 -0.62
C LEU A 37 -3.33 -10.41 -0.86
N ASP A 38 -4.09 -10.12 0.19
CA ASP A 38 -5.06 -9.04 0.21
C ASP A 38 -4.37 -7.79 0.77
N ILE A 39 -4.30 -6.72 -0.02
CA ILE A 39 -3.64 -5.47 0.35
C ILE A 39 -4.68 -4.39 0.55
N TYR A 40 -4.70 -3.81 1.74
CA TYR A 40 -5.59 -2.72 2.10
C TYR A 40 -4.78 -1.46 2.35
N ALA A 41 -5.24 -0.32 1.82
CA ALA A 41 -4.67 0.98 2.08
C ALA A 41 -5.80 2.01 2.25
N GLU A 42 -5.81 2.68 3.40
CA GLU A 42 -6.75 3.74 3.73
C GLU A 42 -6.01 5.07 3.77
N GLN A 43 -6.47 6.05 2.99
CA GLN A 43 -5.88 7.38 3.00
C GLN A 43 -6.26 8.12 4.28
N LEU A 44 -5.27 8.56 5.04
CA LEU A 44 -5.46 9.33 6.26
C LEU A 44 -5.44 10.84 6.01
N MET A 45 -4.50 11.29 5.17
CA MET A 45 -4.36 12.68 4.80
C MET A 45 -3.61 12.84 3.48
N GLN A 46 -3.78 14.00 2.86
CA GLN A 46 -3.04 14.42 1.68
C GLN A 46 -2.70 15.89 1.80
N ASP A 47 -1.46 16.22 1.45
CA ASP A 47 -0.99 17.60 1.35
C ASP A 47 0.06 17.71 0.23
N ASN A 48 -0.09 18.72 -0.64
CA ASN A 48 0.88 19.10 -1.67
C ASN A 48 1.55 17.94 -2.44
N GLY A 49 0.74 16.99 -2.93
CA GLY A 49 1.23 15.84 -3.72
C GLY A 49 1.77 14.68 -2.90
N MET A 50 1.80 14.80 -1.57
CA MET A 50 2.08 13.70 -0.64
C MET A 50 0.77 13.18 -0.05
N ALA A 51 0.65 11.87 0.04
CA ALA A 51 -0.47 11.22 0.71
C ALA A 51 0.06 10.24 1.75
N VAL A 52 -0.62 10.17 2.89
CA VAL A 52 -0.31 9.27 4.00
C VAL A 52 -1.42 8.24 4.10
N PHE A 53 -1.01 6.99 4.28
CA PHE A 53 -1.91 5.84 4.31
C PHE A 53 -1.67 5.03 5.58
N SER A 54 -2.75 4.48 6.14
CA SER A 54 -2.72 3.29 6.98
C SER A 54 -2.85 2.08 6.05
N ALA A 55 -1.99 1.07 6.20
CA ALA A 55 -2.02 -0.09 5.31
C ALA A 55 -1.87 -1.40 6.08
N ARG A 56 -2.47 -2.46 5.54
CA ARG A 56 -2.29 -3.82 6.06
C ARG A 56 -2.32 -4.85 4.95
N ILE A 57 -1.64 -5.96 5.21
CA ILE A 57 -1.53 -7.13 4.35
C ILE A 57 -2.19 -8.29 5.06
N GLU A 58 -3.12 -8.96 4.39
CA GLU A 58 -3.77 -10.17 4.87
C GLU A 58 -3.55 -11.34 3.92
N HIS A 59 -3.68 -12.56 4.45
CA HIS A 59 -3.82 -13.79 3.67
C HIS A 59 -4.87 -14.65 4.33
N GLN A 60 -5.92 -15.02 3.60
CA GLN A 60 -7.04 -15.82 4.15
C GLN A 60 -7.61 -15.20 5.44
N HIS A 61 -7.77 -13.86 5.46
CA HIS A 61 -8.23 -13.07 6.62
C HIS A 61 -7.29 -13.05 7.83
N GLN A 62 -6.07 -13.57 7.70
CA GLN A 62 -5.03 -13.46 8.73
C GLN A 62 -4.12 -12.26 8.42
N LEU A 63 -3.97 -11.36 9.39
CA LEU A 63 -3.03 -10.24 9.32
C LEU A 63 -1.58 -10.75 9.23
N LEU A 64 -0.84 -10.27 8.23
CA LEU A 64 0.57 -10.60 8.03
C LEU A 64 1.50 -9.40 8.20
N ALA A 65 1.06 -8.20 7.85
CA ALA A 65 1.84 -6.98 8.08
C ALA A 65 0.95 -5.73 8.15
N GLU A 66 1.43 -4.67 8.80
CA GLU A 66 0.73 -3.39 8.93
C GLU A 66 1.70 -2.20 9.05
N CYS A 67 1.23 -1.00 8.71
CA CYS A 67 1.88 0.30 8.98
C CYS A 67 0.91 1.47 9.04
#